data_AF-A0A061FDB9-F1
#
_entry.id   AF-A0A061FDB9-F1
#
_cell.length_a   1.000
_cell.length_b   1.000
_cell.length_c   1.000
_cell.angle_alpha   90.00
_cell.angle_beta   90.00
_cell.angle_gamma   90.00
#
_symmetry.space_group_name_H-M   'P 1'
#
loop_
_entity.id
_entity.type
_entity.pdbx_description
1 polymer ?
#
loop_
_entity_poly.entity_id
_entity_poly.type
_entity_poly.pdbx_seq_one_letter_code
_entity_poly.pdbx_strand_id
1 'polypeptide(L)'
;MARSLLWLVSIFSTFSIAYCIDDKCAACNAVAAELEIQLSKEKPRNHLDMRHRLDSKGQRQGKVIDYRMSELRAVELLDGLCEKMQDYTLEKIDSSRQEWIKVDNWDILTIDKQEAKAYSKDISSYCGS
;
A
#
# COMPACT_ATOMS: atom_id res chain seq x y z
N MET A 1 -26.75 32.02 -23.15
CA MET A 1 -26.87 30.60 -22.74
C MET A 1 -25.55 29.82 -22.87
N ALA A 2 -24.84 29.88 -24.00
CA ALA A 2 -23.58 29.14 -24.21
C ALA A 2 -22.43 29.49 -23.23
N ARG A 3 -22.22 30.77 -22.88
CA ARG A 3 -21.17 31.17 -21.90
C ARG A 3 -21.44 30.63 -20.50
N SER A 4 -22.70 30.58 -20.07
CA SER A 4 -23.06 30.06 -18.74
C SER A 4 -22.96 28.54 -18.68
N LEU A 5 -23.27 27.85 -19.79
CA LEU A 5 -23.01 26.41 -19.94
C LEU A 5 -21.51 26.09 -19.96
N LEU A 6 -20.69 26.88 -20.66
CA LEU A 6 -19.22 26.71 -20.67
C LEU A 6 -18.61 26.86 -19.27
N TRP A 7 -19.12 27.80 -18.47
CA TRP A 7 -18.68 27.99 -17.09
C TRP A 7 -19.09 26.81 -16.18
N LEU A 8 -20.33 26.32 -16.31
CA LEU A 8 -20.80 25.16 -15.55
C LEU A 8 -20.03 23.88 -15.91
N VAL A 9 -19.73 23.66 -17.19
CA VAL A 9 -18.92 22.52 -17.66
C VAL A 9 -17.48 22.62 -17.13
N SER A 10 -16.90 23.83 -17.13
CA SER A 10 -15.56 24.05 -16.57
C SER A 10 -15.51 23.72 -15.07
N ILE A 11 -16.49 24.21 -14.29
CA ILE A 11 -16.59 23.92 -12.85
C ILE A 11 -16.74 22.42 -12.61
N PHE A 12 -17.63 21.73 -13.35
CA PHE A 12 -17.84 20.29 -13.19
C PHE A 12 -16.58 19.47 -13.50
N SER A 13 -15.78 19.89 -14.48
CA SER A 13 -14.51 19.24 -14.82
C SER A 13 -13.48 19.36 -13.69
N THR A 14 -13.39 20.53 -13.04
CA THR A 14 -12.46 20.74 -11.92
C THR A 14 -12.81 19.92 -10.68
N PHE A 15 -14.10 19.74 -10.38
CA PHE A 15 -14.52 18.91 -9.26
C PHE A 15 -14.18 17.43 -9.47
N SER A 16 -14.37 16.90 -10.68
CA SER A 16 -14.13 15.47 -10.97
C SER A 16 -12.65 15.07 -10.77
N ILE A 17 -11.72 15.97 -11.12
CA ILE A 17 -10.27 15.73 -10.94
C ILE A 17 -9.92 15.71 -9.44
N ALA A 18 -10.52 16.58 -8.63
CA ALA A 18 -10.23 16.65 -7.20
C ALA A 18 -10.65 15.36 -6.45
N TYR A 19 -11.82 14.78 -6.77
CA TYR A 19 -12.27 13.51 -6.15
C TYR A 19 -11.38 12.32 -6.52
N CYS A 20 -10.92 12.25 -7.77
CA CYS A 20 -9.97 11.22 -8.21
C CYS A 20 -8.63 11.28 -7.43
N ILE A 21 -8.20 12.47 -7.01
CA ILE A 21 -6.96 12.65 -6.26
C ILE A 21 -7.14 12.18 -4.82
N ASP A 22 -8.30 12.47 -4.21
CA ASP A 22 -8.58 12.12 -2.82
C ASP A 22 -8.64 10.60 -2.60
N ASP A 23 -9.31 9.87 -3.50
CA ASP A 23 -9.39 8.41 -3.44
C ASP A 23 -8.00 7.74 -3.56
N LYS A 24 -7.20 8.17 -4.55
CA LYS A 24 -5.83 7.65 -4.72
C LYS A 24 -4.91 8.01 -3.54
N CYS A 25 -5.07 9.21 -2.98
CA CYS A 25 -4.35 9.63 -1.79
C CYS A 25 -4.71 8.74 -0.59
N ALA A 26 -6.01 8.50 -0.38
CA ALA A 26 -6.50 7.62 0.68
C ALA A 26 -5.98 6.17 0.51
N ALA A 27 -5.97 5.65 -0.72
CA ALA A 27 -5.41 4.33 -1.01
C ALA A 27 -3.91 4.26 -0.72
N CYS A 28 -3.14 5.30 -1.10
CA CYS A 28 -1.71 5.41 -0.77
C CYS A 28 -1.45 5.40 0.74
N ASN A 29 -2.27 6.14 1.50
CA ASN A 29 -2.16 6.19 2.96
C ASN A 29 -2.44 4.82 3.59
N ALA A 30 -3.41 4.06 3.06
CA ALA A 30 -3.70 2.71 3.54
C ALA A 30 -2.53 1.73 3.29
N VAL A 31 -1.93 1.79 2.10
CA VAL A 31 -0.74 1.00 1.76
C VAL A 31 0.44 1.38 2.68
N ALA A 32 0.67 2.68 2.90
CA ALA A 32 1.71 3.17 3.79
C ALA A 32 1.49 2.70 5.24
N ALA A 33 0.25 2.75 5.74
CA ALA A 33 -0.09 2.27 7.08
C ALA A 33 0.18 0.76 7.24
N GLU A 34 -0.15 -0.06 6.24
CA GLU A 34 0.19 -1.49 6.31
C GLU A 34 1.71 -1.71 6.27
N LEU A 35 2.45 -0.94 5.46
CA LEU A 35 3.92 -1.01 5.44
C LEU A 35 4.52 -0.62 6.80
N GLU A 36 3.99 0.39 7.48
CA GLU A 36 4.38 0.75 8.86
C GLU A 36 4.09 -0.38 9.84
N ILE A 37 2.95 -1.06 9.71
CA ILE A 37 2.63 -2.27 10.49
C ILE A 37 3.69 -3.36 10.23
N GLN A 38 4.10 -3.58 8.98
CA GLN A 38 5.15 -4.54 8.65
C GLN A 38 6.50 -4.16 9.28
N LEU A 39 6.90 -2.89 9.17
CA LEU A 39 8.11 -2.34 9.78
C LEU A 39 8.10 -2.52 11.30
N SER A 40 6.96 -2.32 11.96
CA SER A 40 6.85 -2.52 13.41
C SER A 40 7.00 -3.99 13.84
N LYS A 41 6.66 -4.93 12.95
CA LYS A 41 6.78 -6.38 13.15
C LYS A 41 8.12 -6.94 12.65
N GLU A 42 8.97 -6.09 12.09
CA GLU A 42 10.29 -6.46 11.57
C GLU A 42 11.14 -7.08 12.69
N LYS A 43 11.73 -8.25 12.42
CA LYS A 43 12.62 -8.90 13.39
C LYS A 43 13.97 -8.17 13.40
N PRO A 44 14.53 -7.81 14.56
CA PRO A 44 15.85 -7.20 14.65
C PRO A 44 16.92 -8.10 14.01
N ARG A 45 17.66 -7.55 13.06
CA ARG A 45 18.81 -8.20 12.40
C ARG A 45 19.98 -7.23 12.37
N ASN A 46 21.18 -7.74 12.66
CA ASN A 46 22.36 -6.89 12.81
C ASN A 46 23.11 -6.73 11.48
N HIS A 47 23.42 -7.84 10.79
CA HIS A 47 24.16 -7.81 9.53
C HIS A 47 23.82 -8.99 8.62
N LEU A 48 23.93 -8.78 7.32
CA LEU A 48 23.96 -9.81 6.30
C LEU A 48 25.40 -10.25 6.07
N ASP A 49 25.69 -11.52 6.34
CA ASP A 49 27.00 -12.11 6.11
C ASP A 49 27.05 -12.78 4.73
N MET A 50 27.70 -12.12 3.77
CA MET A 50 27.88 -12.65 2.41
C MET A 50 29.21 -13.40 2.26
N ARG A 51 29.92 -13.71 3.36
CA ARG A 51 31.23 -14.38 3.31
C ARG A 51 31.08 -15.89 3.20
N HIS A 52 30.95 -16.37 1.96
CA HIS A 52 30.76 -17.80 1.66
C HIS A 52 32.07 -18.55 1.43
N ARG A 53 33.17 -17.86 1.07
CA ARG A 53 34.46 -18.49 0.73
C ARG A 53 35.40 -18.48 1.93
N LEU A 54 36.05 -19.61 2.20
CA LEU A 54 37.16 -19.69 3.15
C LEU A 54 38.50 -19.54 2.42
N ASP A 55 39.44 -18.80 3.01
CA ASP A 55 40.83 -18.80 2.55
C ASP A 55 41.63 -19.95 3.16
N SER A 56 42.89 -20.09 2.73
CA SER A 56 43.81 -21.13 3.21
C SER A 56 44.20 -20.98 4.69
N LYS A 57 43.87 -19.85 5.33
CA LYS A 57 44.06 -19.59 6.76
C LYS A 57 42.77 -19.81 7.56
N GLY A 58 41.71 -20.30 6.92
CA GLY A 58 40.41 -20.54 7.55
C GLY A 58 39.58 -19.27 7.80
N GLN A 59 39.97 -18.12 7.23
CA GLN A 59 39.20 -16.88 7.37
C GLN A 59 38.13 -16.79 6.29
N ARG A 60 36.94 -16.32 6.67
CA ARG A 60 35.84 -16.10 5.75
C ARG A 60 36.05 -14.80 4.96
N GLN A 61 36.04 -14.93 3.64
CA GLN A 61 36.25 -13.85 2.69
C GLN A 61 34.92 -13.40 2.08
N GLY A 62 34.72 -12.09 1.96
CA GLY A 62 33.51 -11.49 1.38
C GLY A 62 33.05 -10.24 2.13
N LYS A 63 31.82 -9.79 1.83
CA LYS A 63 31.24 -8.56 2.38
C LYS A 63 30.30 -8.86 3.54
N VAL A 64 30.38 -8.05 4.60
CA VAL A 64 29.36 -7.99 5.65
C VAL A 64 28.64 -6.65 5.47
N ILE A 65 27.31 -6.69 5.37
CA ILE A 65 26.49 -5.50 5.09
C ILE A 65 25.54 -5.30 6.26
N ASP A 66 25.36 -4.06 6.71
CA ASP A 66 24.28 -3.72 7.64
C ASP A 66 22.93 -4.06 6.99
N TYR A 67 22.12 -4.84 7.69
CA TYR A 67 20.80 -5.24 7.20
C TYR A 67 19.88 -4.02 6.97
N ARG A 68 19.98 -2.98 7.80
CA ARG A 68 19.18 -1.75 7.67
C ARG A 68 19.36 -1.06 6.32
N MET A 69 20.56 -1.14 5.75
CA MET A 69 20.96 -0.53 4.49
C MET A 69 20.95 -1.52 3.32
N SER A 70 20.49 -2.74 3.56
CA SER A 70 20.47 -3.78 2.54
C SER A 70 19.23 -3.68 1.65
N GLU A 71 19.40 -3.98 0.37
CA GLU A 71 18.28 -4.16 -0.57
C GLU A 71 17.35 -5.29 -0.12
N LEU A 72 17.90 -6.33 0.49
CA LEU A 72 17.14 -7.46 1.01
C LEU A 72 16.06 -7.01 2.01
N ARG A 73 16.36 -6.04 2.89
CA ARG A 73 15.36 -5.50 3.82
C ARG A 73 14.17 -4.90 3.09
N ALA A 74 14.40 -4.16 2.00
CA ALA A 74 13.32 -3.59 1.20
C ALA A 74 12.49 -4.68 0.52
N VAL A 75 13.14 -5.70 -0.04
CA VAL A 75 12.45 -6.85 -0.66
C VAL A 75 11.61 -7.60 0.37
N GLU A 76 12.15 -7.92 1.55
CA GLU A 76 11.43 -8.63 2.61
C GLU A 76 10.22 -7.85 3.17
N LEU A 77 10.28 -6.51 3.19
CA LEU A 77 9.17 -5.66 3.64
C LEU A 77 8.08 -5.44 2.59
N LEU A 78 8.47 -5.41 1.31
CA LEU A 78 7.54 -5.21 0.19
C LEU A 78 6.92 -6.53 -0.28
N ASP A 79 7.56 -7.67 -0.01
CA ASP A 79 7.04 -8.99 -0.32
C ASP A 79 5.70 -9.24 0.40
N GLY A 80 4.68 -9.64 -0.36
CA GLY A 80 3.35 -9.88 0.19
C GLY A 80 2.57 -8.60 0.59
N LEU A 81 3.11 -7.39 0.39
CA LEU A 81 2.45 -6.15 0.83
C LEU A 81 1.14 -5.91 0.06
N CYS A 82 1.18 -6.03 -1.27
CA CYS A 82 0.01 -5.76 -2.10
C CYS A 82 -1.03 -6.88 -2.05
N GLU A 83 -0.64 -8.10 -1.70
CA GLU A 83 -1.55 -9.20 -1.39
C GLU A 83 -2.36 -8.90 -0.13
N LYS A 84 -1.73 -8.33 0.91
CA LYS A 84 -2.44 -7.90 2.14
C LYS A 84 -3.42 -6.75 1.91
N MET A 85 -3.25 -5.97 0.84
CA MET A 85 -4.23 -4.96 0.46
C MET A 85 -5.58 -5.57 0.08
N GLN A 86 -5.63 -6.87 -0.24
CA GLN A 86 -6.90 -7.57 -0.47
C GLN A 86 -7.75 -7.67 0.80
N ASP A 87 -7.17 -7.47 1.99
CA ASP A 87 -7.91 -7.41 3.24
C ASP A 87 -8.52 -6.02 3.49
N TYR A 88 -8.40 -5.08 2.56
CA TYR A 88 -8.96 -3.73 2.69
C TYR A 88 -10.20 -3.53 1.84
N THR A 89 -11.10 -2.67 2.30
CA THR A 89 -12.26 -2.19 1.52
C THR A 89 -12.50 -0.73 1.80
N LEU A 90 -13.22 -0.07 0.90
CA LEU A 90 -13.64 1.31 1.05
C LEU A 90 -14.98 1.36 1.80
N GLU A 91 -15.01 2.04 2.94
CA GLU A 91 -16.23 2.32 3.69
C GLU A 91 -16.63 3.79 3.54
N LYS A 92 -17.93 4.03 3.28
CA LYS A 92 -18.50 5.38 3.19
C LYS A 92 -18.95 5.80 4.58
N ILE A 93 -18.14 6.61 5.25
CA ILE A 93 -18.45 7.14 6.59
C ILE A 93 -19.57 8.18 6.49
N ASP A 94 -19.47 9.09 5.52
CA ASP A 94 -20.43 10.16 5.27
C ASP A 94 -20.62 10.39 3.76
N SER A 95 -21.56 11.27 3.39
CA SER A 95 -21.80 11.67 1.98
C SER A 95 -20.57 12.22 1.24
N SER A 96 -19.53 12.65 1.97
CA SER A 96 -18.32 13.27 1.43
C SER A 96 -17.02 12.60 1.82
N ARG A 97 -17.03 11.60 2.71
CA ARG A 97 -15.81 10.97 3.25
C ARG A 97 -15.85 9.47 3.08
N GLN A 98 -14.77 8.95 2.51
CA GLN A 98 -14.55 7.53 2.28
C GLN A 98 -13.21 7.18 2.91
N GLU A 99 -13.15 6.04 3.58
CA GLU A 99 -11.93 5.58 4.24
C GLU A 99 -11.67 4.10 3.92
N TRP A 100 -10.40 3.77 3.72
CA TRP A 100 -9.96 2.41 3.53
C TRP A 100 -9.82 1.73 4.89
N ILE A 101 -10.66 0.74 5.15
CA ILE A 101 -10.65 -0.04 6.39
C ILE A 101 -10.12 -1.44 6.12
N LYS A 102 -9.40 -1.98 7.09
CA LYS A 102 -8.98 -3.39 7.08
C LYS A 102 -10.11 -4.27 7.59
N VAL A 103 -10.43 -5.33 6.86
CA VAL A 103 -11.51 -6.26 7.11
C VAL A 103 -10.95 -7.55 7.67
N ASP A 104 -11.14 -7.78 8.96
CA ASP A 104 -10.78 -9.05 9.60
C ASP A 104 -11.81 -10.17 9.33
N ASN A 105 -13.08 -9.79 9.12
CA ASN A 105 -14.16 -10.74 8.84
C ASN A 105 -15.16 -10.20 7.81
N TRP A 106 -15.13 -10.79 6.61
CA TRP A 106 -15.97 -10.42 5.47
C TRP A 106 -17.47 -10.72 5.63
N ASP A 107 -17.87 -11.50 6.64
CA ASP A 107 -19.27 -11.87 6.87
C ASP A 107 -19.98 -10.89 7.83
N ILE A 108 -19.25 -9.99 8.48
CA ILE A 108 -19.78 -9.01 9.45
C ILE A 108 -19.96 -7.61 8.80
N LEU A 109 -19.56 -7.46 7.54
CA LEU A 109 -19.62 -6.18 6.84
C LEU A 109 -21.07 -5.71 6.62
N THR A 110 -21.28 -4.42 6.88
CA THR A 110 -22.55 -3.69 6.65
C THR A 110 -22.73 -3.28 5.18
N ILE A 111 -21.63 -3.25 4.41
CA ILE A 111 -21.56 -2.96 2.98
C ILE A 111 -21.76 -4.21 2.13
N ASP A 112 -22.22 -4.02 0.88
CA ASP A 112 -22.40 -5.12 -0.06
C ASP A 112 -21.08 -5.86 -0.31
N LYS A 113 -21.12 -7.19 -0.18
CA LYS A 113 -19.93 -8.04 -0.24
C LYS A 113 -19.29 -8.06 -1.64
N GLN A 114 -20.06 -7.84 -2.71
CA GLN A 114 -19.52 -7.78 -4.07
C GLN A 114 -18.82 -6.44 -4.30
N GLU A 115 -19.45 -5.34 -3.86
CA GLU A 115 -18.85 -3.99 -3.91
C GLU A 115 -17.54 -3.94 -3.10
N ALA A 116 -17.55 -4.45 -1.86
CA ALA A 116 -16.38 -4.45 -0.99
C ALA A 116 -15.21 -5.26 -1.59
N LYS A 117 -15.50 -6.41 -2.21
CA LYS A 117 -14.50 -7.21 -2.94
C LYS A 117 -13.96 -6.52 -4.19
N ALA A 118 -14.77 -5.70 -4.86
CA ALA A 118 -14.31 -4.91 -5.99
C ALA A 118 -13.28 -3.88 -5.55
N TYR A 119 -13.53 -3.14 -4.46
CA TYR A 119 -12.56 -2.18 -3.89
C TYR A 119 -11.28 -2.87 -3.41
N SER A 120 -11.39 -4.00 -2.72
CA SER A 120 -10.25 -4.83 -2.31
C SER A 120 -9.31 -5.18 -3.48
N LYS A 121 -9.89 -5.59 -4.61
CA LYS A 121 -9.13 -5.87 -5.82
C LYS A 121 -8.51 -4.61 -6.42
N ASP A 122 -9.23 -3.50 -6.38
CA ASP A 122 -8.77 -2.23 -6.93
C ASP A 122 -7.55 -1.67 -6.18
N ILE A 123 -7.58 -1.64 -4.85
CA ILE A 123 -6.43 -1.20 -4.04
C ILE A 123 -5.23 -2.14 -4.16
N SER A 124 -5.46 -3.45 -4.25
CA SER A 124 -4.39 -4.42 -4.50
C SER A 124 -3.73 -4.19 -5.86
N SER A 125 -4.53 -3.88 -6.90
CA SER A 125 -4.02 -3.50 -8.22
C SER A 125 -3.27 -2.17 -8.18
N TYR A 126 -3.78 -1.16 -7.46
CA TYR A 126 -3.14 0.14 -7.29
C TYR A 126 -1.76 0.02 -6.62
N CYS A 127 -1.64 -0.83 -5.60
CA CYS A 127 -0.38 -1.06 -4.89
C CYS A 127 0.72 -1.63 -5.80
N GLY A 128 0.36 -2.50 -6.75
CA GLY A 128 1.32 -3.14 -7.65
C GLY A 128 1.59 -2.41 -8.98
N SER A 129 0.86 -1.32 -9.25
CA SER A 129 0.92 -0.57 -10.53
C SER A 129 1.94 0.57 -10.56
#